data_AF-A0AAD0QY59-F1
#
_entry.id   AF-A0AAD0QY59-F1
#
_cell.length_a   1.000
_cell.length_b   1.000
_cell.length_c   1.000
_cell.angle_alpha   90.00
_cell.angle_beta   90.00
_cell.angle_gamma   90.00
#
_symmetry.space_group_name_H-M   'P 1'
#
loop_
_entity.id
_entity.type
_entity.pdbx_description
1 polymer ?
#
loop_
_entity_poly.entity_id
_entity_poly.type
_entity_poly.pdbx_seq_one_letter_code
_entity_poly.pdbx_strand_id
1 'polypeptide(L)'
;MRLIAKRMDRQAPAPVPVEDRGVGAAIERLITDEVERRVDEAVQKQPPARVQQVLDGFNEPKPVTDYRELPPIPRTRAPKASEISFDRDEFGRLSAAHCGNFTLYCQRNELGQVVRMVPSDIAPLPPVVRPAAINEV
;
A
#
# COMPACT_ATOMS: atom_id res chain seq x y z
N MET A 1 1.50 -1.86 -42.87
CA MET A 1 0.98 -2.97 -42.06
C MET A 1 1.72 -4.29 -42.37
N ARG A 2 3.01 -4.45 -42.02
CA ARG A 2 3.75 -5.73 -42.24
C ARG A 2 4.74 -6.12 -41.13
N LEU A 3 4.90 -5.29 -40.09
CA LEU A 3 5.83 -5.54 -38.98
C LEU A 3 5.16 -6.18 -37.74
N ILE A 4 3.83 -6.18 -37.67
CA ILE A 4 3.07 -6.74 -36.54
C ILE A 4 2.90 -8.27 -36.69
N ALA A 5 2.71 -8.77 -37.92
CA ALA A 5 2.54 -10.20 -38.19
C ALA A 5 3.78 -11.04 -37.82
N LYS A 6 4.99 -10.50 -38.01
CA LYS A 6 6.26 -11.23 -37.77
C LYS A 6 6.61 -11.41 -36.29
N ARG A 7 5.89 -10.76 -35.38
CA ARG A 7 6.09 -10.88 -33.92
C ARG A 7 5.13 -11.88 -33.26
N MET A 8 4.00 -12.21 -33.88
CA MET A 8 3.05 -13.17 -33.32
C MET A 8 3.48 -14.64 -33.54
N ASP A 9 4.24 -14.94 -34.60
CA ASP A 9 4.75 -16.31 -34.84
C ASP A 9 5.84 -16.78 -33.86
N ARG A 10 6.45 -15.87 -33.09
CA ARG A 10 7.48 -16.23 -32.09
C ARG A 10 6.90 -16.51 -30.70
N GLN A 11 5.60 -16.42 -30.53
CA GLN A 11 4.93 -16.50 -29.23
C GLN A 11 3.84 -17.58 -29.21
N ALA A 12 4.00 -18.63 -30.02
CA ALA A 12 3.31 -19.89 -29.78
C ALA A 12 4.13 -20.70 -28.77
N PRO A 13 3.63 -20.95 -27.54
CA PRO A 13 4.25 -21.93 -26.67
C PRO A 13 4.19 -23.30 -27.36
N ALA A 14 5.32 -24.00 -27.44
CA ALA A 14 5.37 -25.34 -27.98
C ALA A 14 4.43 -26.25 -27.17
N PRO A 15 3.66 -27.15 -27.82
CA PRO A 15 2.90 -28.17 -27.10
C PRO A 15 3.90 -29.06 -26.36
N VAL A 16 3.77 -29.11 -25.04
CA VAL A 16 4.56 -29.96 -24.16
C VAL A 16 4.29 -31.42 -24.57
N PRO A 17 5.31 -32.27 -24.77
CA PRO A 17 5.07 -33.66 -25.10
C PRO A 17 4.37 -34.34 -23.90
N VAL A 18 3.22 -34.94 -24.16
CA VAL A 18 2.49 -35.79 -23.21
C VAL A 18 3.29 -37.08 -23.07
N GLU A 19 4.31 -37.08 -22.20
CA GLU A 19 4.90 -38.32 -21.72
C GLU A 19 4.07 -38.87 -20.57
N ASP A 20 3.03 -39.61 -20.94
CA ASP A 20 2.07 -40.28 -20.05
C ASP A 20 2.70 -41.39 -19.16
N ARG A 21 4.03 -41.43 -19.04
CA ARG A 21 4.80 -42.45 -18.26
C ARG A 21 6.11 -41.90 -17.66
N GLY A 22 6.15 -40.64 -17.28
CA GLY A 22 7.30 -40.04 -16.60
C GLY A 22 7.19 -40.13 -15.08
N VAL A 23 8.32 -40.33 -14.39
CA VAL A 23 8.45 -40.15 -12.92
C VAL A 23 7.87 -38.80 -12.46
N GLY A 24 7.87 -37.79 -13.33
CA GLY A 24 7.21 -36.50 -13.10
C GLY A 24 5.70 -36.59 -12.84
N ALA A 25 4.95 -37.42 -13.57
CA ALA A 25 3.52 -37.60 -13.35
C ALA A 25 3.23 -38.33 -12.02
N ALA A 26 4.13 -39.21 -11.59
CA ALA A 26 4.07 -39.82 -10.27
C ALA A 26 4.36 -38.80 -9.16
N ILE A 27 5.32 -37.89 -9.37
CA ILE A 27 5.63 -36.80 -8.45
C ILE A 27 4.46 -35.81 -8.36
N GLU A 28 3.85 -35.44 -9.47
CA GLU A 28 2.68 -34.55 -9.48
C GLU A 28 1.49 -35.14 -8.72
N ARG A 29 1.23 -36.45 -8.89
CA ARG A 29 0.22 -37.16 -8.08
C ARG A 29 0.58 -37.14 -6.60
N LEU A 30 1.83 -37.41 -6.24
CA LEU A 30 2.29 -37.42 -4.85
C LEU A 30 2.22 -36.03 -4.20
N ILE A 31 2.50 -34.97 -4.97
CA ILE A 31 2.34 -33.58 -4.53
C ILE A 31 0.85 -33.27 -4.36
N THR A 32 0.01 -33.69 -5.29
CA THR A 32 -1.44 -33.44 -5.23
C THR A 32 -2.04 -34.12 -4.00
N ASP A 33 -1.72 -35.39 -3.76
CA ASP A 33 -2.19 -36.15 -2.60
C ASP A 33 -1.74 -35.52 -1.27
N GLU A 34 -0.49 -35.05 -1.18
CA GLU A 34 0.04 -34.40 0.02
C GLU A 34 -0.55 -33.00 0.24
N VAL A 35 -0.84 -32.26 -0.84
CA VAL A 35 -1.52 -30.95 -0.76
C VAL A 35 -2.97 -31.14 -0.34
N GLU A 36 -3.70 -32.07 -0.94
CA GLU A 36 -5.08 -32.40 -0.55
C GLU A 36 -5.13 -32.79 0.93
N ARG A 37 -4.24 -33.68 1.36
CA ARG A 37 -4.15 -34.08 2.77
C ARG A 37 -3.88 -32.91 3.71
N ARG A 38 -2.97 -31.99 3.36
CA ARG A 38 -2.66 -30.81 4.19
C ARG A 38 -3.78 -29.78 4.20
N VAL A 39 -4.50 -29.64 3.09
CA VAL A 39 -5.66 -28.74 3.00
C VAL A 39 -6.81 -29.33 3.82
N ASP A 40 -7.07 -30.62 3.75
CA ASP A 40 -8.07 -31.28 4.59
C ASP A 40 -7.74 -31.18 6.08
N GLU A 41 -6.46 -31.37 6.46
CA GLU A 41 -5.98 -31.14 7.84
C GLU A 41 -6.11 -29.66 8.27
N ALA A 42 -6.03 -28.71 7.34
CA ALA A 42 -6.17 -27.28 7.61
C ALA A 42 -7.63 -26.80 7.66
N VAL A 43 -8.52 -27.41 6.88
CA VAL A 43 -9.96 -27.12 6.84
C VAL A 43 -10.68 -27.77 8.04
N GLN A 44 -10.23 -28.96 8.49
CA GLN A 44 -10.74 -29.58 9.72
C GLN A 44 -10.32 -28.85 11.00
N LYS A 45 -9.22 -28.08 10.96
CA LYS A 45 -8.89 -27.11 12.00
C LYS A 45 -9.87 -25.95 11.85
N GLN A 46 -10.99 -26.05 12.57
CA GLN A 46 -11.98 -24.98 12.71
C GLN A 46 -11.30 -23.60 12.69
N PRO A 47 -11.77 -22.65 11.87
CA PRO A 47 -11.24 -21.30 11.91
C PRO A 47 -11.31 -20.83 13.37
N PRO A 48 -10.23 -20.25 13.92
CA PRO A 48 -10.14 -19.94 15.33
C PRO A 48 -11.39 -19.14 15.73
N ALA A 49 -12.03 -19.47 16.85
CA ALA A 49 -13.37 -18.97 17.24
C ALA A 49 -13.60 -17.46 17.05
N ARG A 50 -12.52 -16.66 17.07
CA ARG A 50 -12.50 -15.23 16.73
C ARG A 50 -12.94 -14.92 15.29
N VAL A 51 -12.63 -15.77 14.32
CA VAL A 51 -12.99 -15.62 12.91
C VAL A 51 -14.46 -15.98 12.67
N GLN A 52 -14.99 -17.01 13.36
CA GLN A 52 -16.43 -17.33 13.33
C GLN A 52 -17.28 -16.19 13.90
N GLN A 53 -16.87 -15.59 15.02
CA GLN A 53 -17.57 -14.42 15.58
C GLN A 53 -17.60 -13.21 14.63
N VAL A 54 -16.56 -13.04 13.81
CA VAL A 54 -16.51 -11.99 12.80
C VAL A 54 -17.39 -12.32 11.60
N LEU A 55 -17.49 -13.58 11.19
CA LEU A 55 -18.33 -14.00 10.06
C LEU A 55 -19.83 -14.01 10.41
N ASP A 56 -20.19 -14.47 11.61
CA ASP A 56 -21.59 -14.59 12.04
C ASP A 56 -22.19 -13.27 12.56
N GLY A 57 -21.35 -12.31 12.96
CA GLY A 57 -21.77 -11.11 13.69
C GLY A 57 -21.62 -9.78 12.96
N PHE A 58 -21.13 -9.75 11.71
CA PHE A 58 -20.61 -8.49 11.15
C PHE A 58 -21.68 -7.45 10.81
N ASN A 59 -22.96 -7.79 10.63
CA ASN A 59 -23.88 -6.78 10.09
C ASN A 59 -25.39 -7.01 10.25
N GLU A 60 -25.86 -7.81 11.21
CA GLU A 60 -27.30 -7.86 11.45
C GLU A 60 -27.70 -6.73 12.42
N PRO A 61 -28.42 -5.68 11.96
CA PRO A 61 -28.92 -4.66 12.86
C PRO A 61 -29.96 -5.30 13.79
N LYS A 62 -29.62 -5.41 15.07
CA LYS A 62 -30.58 -5.87 16.08
C LYS A 62 -31.75 -4.87 16.10
N PRO A 63 -32.99 -5.31 15.88
CA PRO A 63 -34.16 -4.43 15.96
C PRO A 63 -34.35 -4.04 17.42
N VAL A 64 -33.80 -2.90 17.81
CA VAL A 64 -34.06 -2.27 19.11
C VAL A 64 -35.32 -1.43 18.98
N THR A 65 -36.27 -1.67 19.89
CA THR A 65 -37.56 -0.97 19.92
C THR A 65 -37.55 0.25 20.86
N ASP A 66 -36.52 0.38 21.69
CA ASP A 66 -36.30 1.50 22.61
C ASP A 66 -34.91 2.13 22.39
N TYR A 67 -34.87 3.45 22.27
CA TYR A 67 -33.65 4.25 22.10
C TYR A 67 -32.68 4.14 23.29
N ARG A 68 -33.13 3.68 24.45
CA ARG A 68 -32.27 3.44 25.64
C ARG A 68 -31.42 2.18 25.54
N GLU A 69 -31.77 1.26 24.64
CA GLU A 69 -31.03 0.01 24.39
C GLU A 69 -29.87 0.21 23.41
N LEU A 70 -29.81 1.38 22.76
CA LEU A 70 -28.69 1.73 21.90
C LEU A 70 -27.43 1.95 22.74
N PRO A 71 -26.29 1.38 22.34
CA PRO A 71 -25.03 1.69 23.01
C PRO A 71 -24.77 3.20 22.91
N PRO A 72 -24.20 3.82 23.95
CA PRO A 72 -23.86 5.23 23.91
C PRO A 72 -22.93 5.50 22.73
N ILE A 73 -23.21 6.58 21.99
CA ILE A 73 -22.39 7.00 20.86
C ILE A 73 -20.93 7.12 21.34
N PRO A 74 -19.96 6.51 20.64
CA PRO A 74 -18.56 6.58 21.03
C PRO A 74 -18.15 8.06 21.07
N ARG A 75 -17.67 8.52 22.23
CA ARG A 75 -17.17 9.89 22.38
C ARG A 75 -15.91 10.05 21.54
N THR A 76 -15.97 10.89 20.50
CA THR A 76 -14.79 11.28 19.73
C THR A 76 -13.80 11.98 20.67
N ARG A 77 -12.55 11.52 20.68
CA ARG A 77 -11.48 12.17 21.44
C ARG A 77 -11.28 13.59 20.90
N ALA A 78 -11.15 14.57 21.80
CA ALA A 78 -10.82 15.93 21.39
C ALA A 78 -9.50 15.94 20.59
N PRO A 79 -9.41 16.71 19.49
CA PRO A 79 -8.16 16.85 18.77
C PRO A 79 -7.11 17.44 19.71
N LYS A 80 -5.93 16.81 19.77
CA LYS A 80 -4.79 17.39 20.49
C LYS A 80 -4.31 18.60 19.70
N ALA A 81 -3.96 19.68 20.41
CA ALA A 81 -3.32 20.82 19.78
C ALA A 81 -2.00 20.34 19.14
N SER A 82 -1.90 20.53 17.83
CA SER A 82 -0.67 20.30 17.07
C SER A 82 -0.04 21.64 16.79
N GLU A 83 1.20 21.84 17.24
CA GLU A 83 1.97 23.04 16.96
C GLU A 83 2.91 22.78 15.78
N ILE A 84 2.97 23.77 14.87
CA ILE A 84 3.92 23.79 13.78
C ILE A 84 4.71 25.09 13.91
N SER A 85 6.02 25.00 14.09
CA SER A 85 6.91 26.15 14.13
C SER A 85 7.66 26.30 12.80
N PHE A 86 7.97 27.55 12.46
CA PHE A 86 8.59 27.91 11.20
C PHE A 86 9.82 28.77 11.45
N ASP A 87 10.96 28.31 10.97
CA ASP A 87 12.21 29.06 11.02
C ASP A 87 12.38 29.88 9.75
N ARG A 88 12.95 31.08 9.91
CA ARG A 88 13.23 31.99 8.80
C ARG A 88 14.72 32.25 8.69
N ASP A 89 15.18 32.39 7.46
CA ASP A 89 16.55 32.79 7.13
C ASP A 89 16.77 34.30 7.36
N GLU A 90 18.00 34.75 7.13
CA GLU A 90 18.43 36.15 7.24
C GLU A 90 17.68 37.10 6.30
N PHE A 91 17.08 36.57 5.23
CA PHE A 91 16.25 37.31 4.27
C PHE A 91 14.76 37.21 4.62
N GLY A 92 14.41 36.67 5.79
CA GLY A 92 13.03 36.50 6.26
C GLY A 92 12.24 35.41 5.53
N ARG A 93 12.88 34.56 4.73
CA ARG A 93 12.24 33.48 3.97
C ARG A 93 12.22 32.21 4.80
N LEU A 94 11.23 31.35 4.56
CA LEU A 94 11.11 30.07 5.27
C LEU A 94 12.33 29.16 5.00
N SER A 95 13.02 28.74 6.05
CA SER A 95 14.17 27.81 5.96
C SER A 95 13.78 26.39 6.37
N ALA A 96 13.02 26.25 7.46
CA ALA A 96 12.57 24.98 8.00
C ALA A 96 11.17 25.07 8.62
N ALA A 97 10.49 23.93 8.65
CA ALA A 97 9.24 23.75 9.36
C ALA A 97 9.38 22.55 10.32
N HIS A 98 8.97 22.74 11.58
CA HIS A 98 8.98 21.70 12.59
C HIS A 98 7.55 21.30 12.93
N CYS A 99 7.25 20.02 12.76
CA CYS A 99 5.98 19.39 13.08
C CYS A 99 6.23 18.33 14.16
N GLY A 100 6.25 18.73 15.43
CA GLY A 100 6.64 17.85 16.53
C GLY A 100 8.08 17.34 16.37
N ASN A 101 8.26 16.03 16.20
CA ASN A 101 9.58 15.40 16.04
C ASN A 101 10.07 15.36 14.58
N PHE A 102 9.29 15.88 13.64
CA PHE A 102 9.59 15.85 12.23
C PHE A 102 9.99 17.24 11.74
N THR A 103 11.15 17.35 11.09
CA THR A 103 11.65 18.61 10.53
C THR A 103 11.76 18.53 9.02
N LEU A 104 11.26 19.55 8.33
CA LEU A 104 11.34 19.71 6.88
C LEU A 104 12.20 20.93 6.53
N TYR A 105 13.24 20.74 5.73
CA TYR A 105 14.05 21.82 5.19
C TYR A 105 13.59 22.24 3.79
N CYS A 106 13.56 23.55 3.53
CA CYS A 106 13.25 24.10 2.22
C CYS A 106 14.50 24.11 1.33
N GLN A 107 14.46 23.38 0.21
CA GLN A 107 15.43 23.51 -0.87
C GLN A 107 14.96 24.59 -1.85
N ARG A 108 15.86 25.51 -2.19
CA ARG A 108 15.60 26.64 -3.09
C ARG A 108 16.44 26.55 -4.35
N ASN A 109 15.93 27.08 -5.46
CA ASN A 109 16.71 27.31 -6.68
C ASN A 109 17.57 28.58 -6.54
N GLU A 110 18.40 28.85 -7.55
CA GLU A 110 19.26 30.05 -7.62
C GLU A 110 18.46 31.37 -7.62
N LEU A 111 17.21 31.33 -8.07
CA LEU A 111 16.27 32.46 -8.03
C LEU A 111 15.59 32.63 -6.66
N GLY A 112 15.90 31.76 -5.69
CA GLY A 112 15.37 31.81 -4.33
C GLY A 112 13.96 31.23 -4.16
N GLN A 113 13.38 30.61 -5.19
CA GLN A 113 12.07 29.95 -5.11
C GLN A 113 12.21 28.57 -4.48
N VAL A 114 11.21 28.15 -3.68
CA VAL A 114 11.20 26.81 -3.08
C VAL A 114 10.91 25.78 -4.16
N VAL A 115 11.83 24.84 -4.36
CA VAL A 115 11.70 23.73 -5.32
C VAL A 115 11.17 22.48 -4.62
N ARG A 116 11.58 22.25 -3.37
CA ARG A 116 11.25 21.04 -2.62
C ARG A 116 11.34 21.28 -1.12
N MET A 117 10.54 20.56 -0.33
CA MET A 117 10.77 20.38 1.10
C MET A 117 11.26 18.94 1.35
N VAL A 118 12.33 18.81 2.13
CA VAL A 118 13.01 17.53 2.37
C VAL A 118 13.06 17.24 3.86
N PRO A 119 12.73 16.01 4.31
CA PRO A 119 12.91 15.61 5.70
C PRO A 119 14.36 15.73 6.15
N SER A 120 14.57 16.03 7.44
CA SER A 120 15.90 16.05 8.08
C SER A 120 16.72 14.78 7.83
N ASP A 121 16.06 13.65 7.72
CA ASP A 121 16.70 12.32 7.68
C ASP A 121 17.20 11.96 6.28
N ILE A 122 16.78 12.72 5.26
CA ILE A 122 17.18 12.55 3.87
C ILE A 122 18.16 13.68 3.54
N ALA A 123 19.38 13.57 4.05
CA ALA A 123 20.50 14.46 3.72
C ALA A 123 20.61 14.67 2.20
N PRO A 124 21.01 15.87 1.73
CA PRO A 124 20.52 16.43 0.48
C PRO A 124 20.97 15.60 -0.73
N LEU A 125 20.01 15.03 -1.44
CA LEU A 125 20.24 14.59 -2.82
C LEU A 125 20.57 15.83 -3.67
N PRO A 126 21.56 15.73 -4.59
CA PRO A 126 21.98 16.85 -5.44
C PRO A 126 20.82 17.35 -6.32
N PRO A 127 20.80 18.64 -6.71
CA PRO A 127 19.67 19.20 -7.43
C PRO A 127 19.67 18.73 -8.89
N VAL A 128 18.65 17.98 -9.31
CA VAL A 128 18.30 17.87 -10.74
C VAL A 128 16.78 17.95 -10.87
N VAL A 129 16.22 19.13 -10.63
CA VAL A 129 14.90 19.47 -11.20
C VAL A 129 14.99 20.91 -11.68
N ARG A 130 15.03 21.09 -13.00
CA ARG A 130 14.79 22.41 -13.60
C ARG A 130 13.35 22.79 -13.23
N PRO A 131 13.09 23.98 -12.65
CA PRO A 131 11.74 24.41 -12.35
C PRO A 131 10.91 24.35 -13.63
N ALA A 132 9.75 23.69 -13.58
CA ALA A 132 8.79 23.78 -14.67
C ALA A 132 8.42 25.26 -14.85
N ALA A 133 8.44 25.76 -16.08
CA ALA A 133 7.96 27.09 -16.39
C ALA A 133 6.44 27.11 -16.17
N ILE A 134 5.99 27.53 -14.98
CA ILE A 134 4.56 27.58 -14.65
C ILE A 134 3.88 28.82 -15.26
N ASN A 135 4.62 29.73 -15.90
CA ASN A 135 4.07 30.97 -16.47
C ASN A 135 4.36 31.14 -17.98
N GLU A 136 3.97 30.18 -18.81
CA GLU A 136 3.77 30.42 -20.25
C GLU A 136 2.27 30.28 -20.59
N VAL A 137 1.50 31.34 -20.29
CA VAL A 137 0.20 31.66 -20.91
C VAL A 137 0.10 33.17 -21.04
#